data_AF-A0A7S3BCF6-F1
#
_entry.id   AF-A0A7S3BCF6-F1
#
_cell.length_a   1.000
_cell.length_b   1.000
_cell.length_c   1.000
_cell.angle_alpha   90.00
_cell.angle_beta   90.00
_cell.angle_gamma   90.00
#
_symmetry.space_group_name_H-M   'P 1'
#
loop_
_entity.id
_entity.type
_entity.pdbx_description
1 polymer ?
#
loop_
_entity_poly.entity_id
_entity_poly.type
_entity_poly.pdbx_seq_one_letter_code
_entity_poly.pdbx_strand_id
1 'polypeptide(L)'
;MLRRVVQVASARLASGAAAAAAAVQQVAAAAAPMRQQLAGPPASGAPTGGMLPLGARVFSAGGHFKRRTAAKAYKQRHPTGLKRRFRILGSGKVKRFREGSRHRAFHKGATQRNTLARPTLTSAAYGRLLKKFGLRSSFLSTEADAALAARRM
;
A
#
# COMPACT_ATOMS: atom_id res chain seq x y z
N MET A 1 -44.66 -5.44 23.25
CA MET A 1 -43.96 -4.26 22.71
C MET A 1 -42.73 -4.61 21.85
N LEU A 2 -41.93 -5.62 22.21
CA LEU A 2 -40.73 -6.02 21.45
C LEU A 2 -40.97 -6.41 19.98
N ARG A 3 -42.09 -7.08 19.66
CA ARG A 3 -42.40 -7.46 18.26
C ARG A 3 -42.57 -6.27 17.32
N ARG A 4 -43.15 -5.15 17.79
CA ARG A 4 -43.29 -3.93 16.98
C ARG A 4 -41.94 -3.25 16.73
N VAL A 5 -41.05 -3.27 17.71
CA VAL A 5 -39.70 -2.68 17.57
C VAL A 5 -38.88 -3.45 16.53
N VAL A 6 -38.92 -4.79 16.56
CA VAL A 6 -38.24 -5.64 15.57
C VAL A 6 -38.82 -5.40 14.17
N GLN A 7 -40.15 -5.35 14.03
CA GLN A 7 -40.80 -5.15 12.74
C GLN A 7 -40.48 -3.78 12.09
N VAL A 8 -40.40 -2.72 12.89
CA VAL A 8 -39.99 -1.38 12.42
C VAL A 8 -38.51 -1.33 12.04
N ALA A 9 -37.63 -2.01 12.80
CA ALA A 9 -36.21 -2.09 12.49
C ALA A 9 -35.95 -2.87 11.19
N SER A 10 -36.65 -3.99 10.98
CA SER A 10 -36.58 -4.79 9.75
C SER A 10 -37.05 -4.01 8.52
N ALA A 11 -38.13 -3.24 8.64
CA ALA A 11 -38.64 -2.40 7.56
C ALA A 11 -37.65 -1.29 7.16
N ARG A 12 -36.97 -0.67 8.13
CA ARG A 12 -35.94 0.35 7.89
C ARG A 12 -34.67 -0.22 7.23
N LEU A 13 -34.27 -1.43 7.61
CA LEU A 13 -33.16 -2.14 6.98
C LEU A 13 -33.49 -2.52 5.53
N ALA A 14 -34.71 -2.98 5.27
CA ALA A 14 -35.17 -3.30 3.93
C ALA A 14 -35.25 -2.06 3.02
N SER A 15 -35.75 -0.92 3.53
CA SER A 15 -35.80 0.33 2.76
C SER A 15 -34.41 0.91 2.48
N GLY A 16 -33.47 0.78 3.43
CA GLY A 16 -32.08 1.21 3.24
C GLY A 16 -31.34 0.39 2.18
N ALA A 17 -31.56 -0.94 2.16
CA ALA A 17 -30.98 -1.82 1.16
C ALA A 17 -31.49 -1.53 -0.26
N ALA A 18 -32.80 -1.26 -0.40
CA ALA A 18 -33.40 -0.88 -1.68
C ALA A 18 -32.86 0.46 -2.22
N ALA A 19 -32.70 1.46 -1.33
CA ALA A 19 -32.13 2.75 -1.70
C ALA A 19 -30.65 2.65 -2.14
N ALA A 20 -29.87 1.79 -1.48
CA ALA A 20 -28.48 1.53 -1.86
C ALA A 20 -28.36 0.83 -3.22
N ALA A 21 -29.24 -0.13 -3.52
CA ALA A 21 -29.27 -0.82 -4.81
C ALA A 21 -29.64 0.13 -5.97
N ALA A 22 -30.60 1.04 -5.74
CA ALA A 22 -30.98 2.04 -6.73
C ALA A 22 -29.85 3.04 -7.02
N ALA A 23 -29.09 3.45 -5.99
CA ALA A 23 -27.95 4.36 -6.16
C ALA A 23 -26.81 3.72 -7.00
N VAL A 24 -26.55 2.43 -6.82
CA VAL A 24 -25.52 1.71 -7.61
C VAL A 24 -25.95 1.59 -9.09
N GLN A 25 -27.24 1.40 -9.37
CA GLN A 25 -27.74 1.38 -10.76
C GLN A 25 -27.66 2.75 -11.44
N GLN A 26 -27.88 3.85 -10.71
CA GLN A 26 -27.74 5.21 -11.26
C GLN A 26 -26.28 5.56 -11.60
N VAL A 27 -25.31 5.09 -10.81
CA VAL A 27 -23.88 5.26 -11.10
C VAL A 27 -23.43 4.39 -12.28
N ALA A 28 -23.99 3.17 -12.42
CA ALA A 28 -23.70 2.30 -13.56
C ALA A 28 -24.26 2.84 -14.89
N ALA A 29 -25.45 3.46 -14.87
CA ALA A 29 -26.06 4.06 -16.06
C ALA A 29 -25.32 5.31 -16.56
N ALA A 30 -24.68 6.07 -15.67
CA ALA A 30 -23.87 7.25 -16.02
C ALA A 30 -22.53 6.92 -16.71
N ALA A 31 -22.07 5.66 -16.64
CA ALA A 31 -20.78 5.23 -17.21
C ALA A 31 -20.87 4.71 -18.68
N ALA A 32 -22.06 4.69 -19.28
CA ALA A 32 -22.29 4.07 -20.58
C ALA A 32 -21.89 4.89 -21.85
N PRO A 33 -21.87 6.24 -21.88
CA PRO A 33 -21.67 6.93 -23.16
C PRO A 33 -20.21 7.13 -23.62
N MET A 34 -19.18 6.67 -22.87
CA MET A 34 -17.76 6.89 -23.24
C MET A 34 -17.04 5.69 -23.89
N ARG A 35 -17.76 4.63 -24.28
CA ARG A 35 -17.15 3.45 -24.95
C ARG A 35 -17.17 3.46 -26.48
N GLN A 36 -17.63 4.55 -27.12
CA GLN A 36 -17.73 4.65 -28.58
C GLN A 36 -16.62 5.49 -29.27
N GLN A 37 -15.47 5.73 -28.61
CA GLN A 37 -14.36 6.51 -29.22
C GLN A 37 -13.02 5.75 -29.36
N LEU A 38 -13.06 4.42 -29.51
CA LEU A 38 -11.86 3.60 -29.74
C LEU A 38 -11.96 2.70 -30.99
N ALA A 39 -12.64 3.16 -32.04
CA ALA A 39 -12.49 2.61 -33.38
C ALA A 39 -11.50 3.48 -34.16
N GLY A 40 -10.21 3.15 -34.08
CA GLY A 40 -9.20 3.69 -35.00
C GLY A 40 -9.31 3.03 -36.38
N PRO A 41 -8.95 3.73 -37.48
CA PRO A 41 -9.07 3.20 -38.84
C PRO A 41 -8.08 2.04 -39.10
N PRO A 42 -8.42 1.10 -40.01
CA PRO A 42 -7.56 -0.03 -40.32
C PRO A 42 -6.27 0.39 -41.03
N ALA A 43 -5.15 -0.14 -40.56
CA ALA A 43 -3.84 0.06 -41.15
C ALA A 43 -3.76 -0.52 -42.58
N SER A 44 -3.75 0.37 -43.58
CA SER A 44 -3.34 0.05 -44.95
C SER A 44 -2.07 0.84 -45.28
N GLY A 45 -0.95 0.14 -45.46
CA GLY A 45 0.30 0.75 -45.91
C GLY A 45 1.52 -0.07 -45.51
N ALA A 46 1.78 -1.15 -46.25
CA ALA A 46 3.10 -1.79 -46.25
C ALA A 46 4.08 -0.90 -47.04
N PRO A 47 5.26 -0.56 -46.51
CA PRO A 47 6.40 -0.21 -47.34
C PRO A 47 7.26 -1.47 -47.55
N THR A 48 7.09 -2.01 -48.74
CA THR A 48 8.10 -2.57 -49.66
C THR A 48 9.53 -2.59 -49.14
N GLY A 49 10.18 -3.75 -49.31
CA GLY A 49 11.55 -4.04 -48.91
C GLY A 49 12.54 -2.93 -49.30
N GLY A 50 12.99 -2.19 -48.29
CA GLY A 50 14.13 -1.30 -48.36
C GLY A 50 15.37 -2.05 -47.89
N MET A 51 16.18 -2.48 -48.85
CA MET A 51 17.56 -2.91 -48.65
C MET A 51 18.30 -1.86 -47.81
N LEU A 52 18.64 -2.20 -46.57
CA LEU A 52 19.43 -1.30 -45.72
C LEU A 52 20.80 -1.12 -46.40
N PRO A 53 21.23 0.12 -46.73
CA PRO A 53 22.52 0.32 -47.37
C PRO A 53 23.64 -0.13 -46.43
N LEU A 54 24.52 -0.96 -46.99
CA LEU A 54 25.77 -1.45 -46.40
C LEU A 54 26.67 -0.25 -46.08
N GLY A 55 26.42 0.40 -44.95
CA GLY A 55 27.04 1.69 -44.62
C GLY A 55 26.40 2.45 -43.45
N ALA A 56 25.35 1.91 -42.81
CA ALA A 56 24.80 2.47 -41.58
C ALA A 56 25.79 2.29 -40.42
N ARG A 57 26.70 3.26 -40.34
CA ARG A 57 27.65 3.57 -39.27
C ARG A 57 27.37 2.81 -37.97
N VAL A 58 28.27 1.88 -37.65
CA VAL A 58 28.54 1.48 -36.27
C VAL A 58 29.07 2.73 -35.56
N PHE A 59 28.16 3.59 -35.08
CA PHE A 59 28.49 4.60 -34.09
C PHE A 59 28.70 3.88 -32.76
N SER A 60 29.83 3.20 -32.64
CA SER A 60 30.44 2.89 -31.36
C SER A 60 30.99 4.20 -30.77
N ALA A 61 30.10 5.12 -30.45
CA ALA A 61 30.42 6.23 -29.57
C ALA A 61 30.40 5.68 -28.14
N GLY A 62 31.58 5.34 -27.63
CA GLY A 62 31.85 5.05 -26.22
C GLY A 62 31.66 6.27 -25.33
N GLY A 63 30.56 7.01 -25.53
CA GLY A 63 30.14 8.11 -24.68
C GLY A 63 29.08 7.60 -23.71
N HIS A 64 29.27 7.83 -22.41
CA HIS A 64 28.21 7.67 -21.43
C HIS A 64 27.12 8.72 -21.69
N PHE A 65 26.22 8.45 -22.65
CA PHE A 65 25.02 9.25 -22.84
C PHE A 65 24.19 9.15 -21.55
N LYS A 66 24.19 10.22 -20.74
CA LYS A 66 23.31 10.33 -19.57
C LYS A 66 21.87 10.26 -20.07
N ARG A 67 21.25 9.08 -19.99
CA ARG A 67 19.83 8.88 -20.33
C ARG A 67 19.03 9.84 -19.44
N ARG A 68 18.40 10.84 -20.05
CA ARG A 68 17.48 11.74 -19.33
C ARG A 68 16.32 10.88 -18.83
N THR A 69 16.12 10.84 -17.52
CA THR A 69 14.96 10.12 -16.94
C THR A 69 13.74 11.02 -16.99
N ALA A 70 12.58 10.47 -17.33
CA ALA A 70 11.33 11.23 -17.32
C ALA A 70 11.05 11.73 -15.90
N ALA A 71 10.72 13.02 -15.76
CA ALA A 71 10.31 13.61 -14.50
C ALA A 71 9.00 12.94 -14.04
N LYS A 72 9.05 12.23 -12.91
CA LYS A 72 7.89 11.58 -12.30
C LYS A 72 7.46 12.39 -11.08
N ALA A 73 6.15 12.42 -10.83
CA ALA A 73 5.61 13.01 -9.61
C ALA A 73 6.27 12.40 -8.36
N TYR A 74 6.45 13.23 -7.33
CA TYR A 74 7.05 12.80 -6.07
C TYR A 74 6.17 11.72 -5.42
N LYS A 75 6.79 10.58 -5.10
CA LYS A 75 6.16 9.48 -4.36
C LYS A 75 6.79 9.40 -2.98
N GLN A 76 5.95 9.35 -1.94
CA GLN A 76 6.43 9.11 -0.58
C GLN A 76 7.07 7.72 -0.51
N ARG A 77 8.37 7.67 -0.19
CA ARG A 77 9.10 6.42 -0.02
C ARG A 77 9.31 6.15 1.45
N HIS A 78 9.12 4.90 1.86
CA HIS A 78 9.47 4.50 3.22
C HIS A 78 10.98 4.55 3.41
N PRO A 79 11.47 5.04 4.56
CA PRO A 79 12.87 4.97 4.89
C PRO A 79 13.35 3.51 4.86
N THR A 80 14.32 3.21 4.00
CA THR A 80 14.82 1.84 3.78
C THR A 80 15.40 1.23 5.06
N GLY A 81 15.98 2.05 5.94
CA GLY A 81 16.47 1.63 7.25
C GLY A 81 15.38 1.11 8.18
N LEU A 82 14.19 1.72 8.17
CA LEU A 82 13.08 1.30 9.02
C LEU A 82 12.50 -0.05 8.56
N LYS A 83 12.35 -0.24 7.24
CA LYS A 83 11.87 -1.50 6.65
C LYS A 83 12.75 -2.70 7.03
N ARG A 84 14.06 -2.49 7.20
CA ARG A 84 15.00 -3.56 7.57
C ARG A 84 14.96 -3.92 9.05
N ARG A 85 14.67 -2.95 9.94
CA ARG A 85 14.78 -3.09 11.40
C ARG A 85 13.47 -3.49 12.08
N PHE A 86 12.34 -3.11 11.48
CA PHE A 86 11.01 -3.31 12.07
C PHE A 86 10.18 -4.27 11.22
N ARG A 87 9.43 -5.15 11.88
CA ARG A 87 8.49 -6.07 11.24
C ARG A 87 7.10 -5.86 11.79
N ILE A 88 6.11 -5.77 10.92
CA ILE A 88 4.71 -5.58 11.31
C ILE A 88 4.08 -6.96 11.47
N LEU A 89 3.42 -7.19 12.59
CA LEU A 89 2.62 -8.40 12.83
C LEU A 89 1.25 -8.24 12.17
N GLY A 90 0.59 -9.36 11.88
CA GLY A 90 -0.78 -9.38 11.36
C GLY A 90 -1.78 -8.63 12.25
N SER A 91 -1.49 -8.45 13.54
CA SER A 91 -2.28 -7.66 14.50
C SER A 91 -2.00 -6.15 14.49
N GLY A 92 -1.20 -5.65 13.54
CA GLY A 92 -0.82 -4.22 13.46
C GLY A 92 0.22 -3.76 14.48
N LYS A 93 0.69 -4.67 15.36
CA LYS A 93 1.81 -4.39 16.28
C LYS A 93 3.15 -4.48 15.55
N VAL A 94 4.14 -3.69 15.99
CA VAL A 94 5.48 -3.67 15.40
C VAL A 94 6.49 -4.38 16.30
N LYS A 95 7.17 -5.39 15.75
CA LYS A 95 8.23 -6.17 16.40
C LYS A 95 9.62 -5.69 15.96
N ARG A 96 10.55 -5.70 16.90
CA ARG A 96 11.96 -5.34 16.73
C ARG A 96 12.87 -6.29 17.50
N PHE A 97 14.13 -6.40 17.09
CA PHE A 97 15.15 -7.04 17.93
C PHE A 97 15.65 -6.07 19.00
N ARG A 98 16.04 -6.59 20.16
CA ARG A 98 16.68 -5.78 21.21
C ARG A 98 18.11 -5.46 20.80
N GLU A 99 18.60 -4.32 21.25
CA GLU A 99 19.92 -3.82 20.90
C GLU A 99 21.04 -4.41 21.76
N GLY A 100 22.30 -4.20 21.34
CA GLY A 100 23.45 -4.59 22.14
C GLY A 100 23.82 -6.07 22.11
N SER A 101 23.24 -6.90 21.24
CA SER A 101 23.63 -8.32 21.16
C SER A 101 24.94 -8.58 20.39
N ARG A 102 25.41 -7.63 19.57
CA ARG A 102 26.48 -7.90 18.58
C ARG A 102 27.91 -7.76 19.11
N HIS A 103 28.18 -6.74 19.92
CA HIS A 103 29.52 -6.45 20.43
C HIS A 103 29.49 -6.49 21.97
N ARG A 104 30.65 -6.70 22.61
CA ARG A 104 30.76 -6.78 24.08
C ARG A 104 29.78 -7.79 24.72
N ALA A 105 29.46 -8.86 23.98
CA ALA A 105 28.52 -9.88 24.46
C ALA A 105 29.12 -10.71 25.61
N PHE A 106 30.44 -10.79 25.70
CA PHE A 106 31.16 -11.51 26.75
C PHE A 106 31.03 -10.86 28.14
N HIS A 107 30.84 -9.53 28.22
CA HIS A 107 30.58 -8.83 29.48
C HIS A 107 29.15 -9.03 30.01
N LYS A 108 28.30 -9.77 29.29
CA LYS A 108 26.88 -9.93 29.61
C LYS A 108 26.61 -11.33 30.14
N GLY A 109 25.85 -11.39 31.23
CA GLY A 109 25.35 -12.65 31.78
C GLY A 109 24.53 -13.45 30.77
N ALA A 110 24.44 -14.76 30.97
CA ALA A 110 23.70 -15.66 30.07
C ALA A 110 22.22 -15.28 29.93
N THR A 111 21.57 -14.93 31.04
CA THR A 111 20.17 -14.45 31.07
C THR A 111 19.96 -13.18 30.26
N GLN A 112 20.90 -12.23 30.35
CA GLN A 112 20.85 -10.99 29.57
C GLN A 112 21.02 -11.28 28.08
N ARG A 113 21.98 -12.12 27.68
CA ARG A 113 22.18 -12.53 26.28
C ARG A 113 20.93 -13.21 25.70
N ASN A 114 20.32 -14.14 26.44
CA ASN A 114 19.08 -14.81 26.03
C ASN A 114 17.92 -13.83 25.83
N THR A 115 17.82 -12.86 26.73
CA THR A 115 16.80 -11.81 26.65
C THR A 115 17.00 -10.93 25.41
N LEU A 116 18.24 -10.56 25.10
CA LEU A 116 18.58 -9.71 23.95
C LEU A 116 18.39 -10.42 22.60
N ALA A 117 18.56 -11.74 22.55
CA ALA A 117 18.30 -12.55 21.36
C ALA A 117 16.80 -12.62 21.01
N ARG A 118 15.92 -12.51 22.03
CA ARG A 118 14.48 -12.57 21.84
C ARG A 118 13.93 -11.25 21.28
N PRO A 119 13.11 -11.31 20.22
CA PRO A 119 12.50 -10.12 19.68
C PRO A 119 11.38 -9.60 20.60
N THR A 120 11.21 -8.28 20.62
CA THR A 120 10.27 -7.57 21.49
C THR A 120 9.31 -6.72 20.70
N LEU A 121 8.16 -6.41 21.29
CA LEU A 121 7.27 -5.38 20.77
C LEU A 121 7.87 -3.99 20.97
N THR A 122 7.58 -3.11 20.03
CA THR A 122 7.98 -1.70 20.08
C THR A 122 7.05 -0.95 21.02
N SER A 123 7.57 0.07 21.72
CA SER A 123 6.75 0.97 22.55
C SER A 123 5.63 1.61 21.73
N ALA A 124 4.47 1.83 22.35
CA ALA A 124 3.30 2.40 21.70
C ALA A 124 3.56 3.78 21.09
N ALA A 125 4.31 4.64 21.80
CA ALA A 125 4.67 5.97 21.32
C ALA A 125 5.50 5.91 20.02
N TYR A 126 6.49 5.02 19.99
CA TYR A 126 7.32 4.81 18.80
C TYR A 126 6.53 4.16 17.66
N GLY A 127 5.60 3.26 17.97
CA GLY A 127 4.68 2.68 16.99
C GLY A 127 3.88 3.75 16.24
N ARG A 128 3.40 4.79 16.94
CA ARG A 128 2.70 5.93 16.32
C ARG A 128 3.59 6.72 15.35
N LEU A 129 4.86 6.95 15.71
CA LEU A 129 5.82 7.61 14.82
C LEU A 129 6.09 6.76 13.57
N LEU A 130 6.30 5.46 13.74
CA LEU A 130 6.55 4.54 12.63
C LEU A 130 5.38 4.47 11.63
N LYS A 131 4.13 4.61 12.12
CA LYS A 131 2.95 4.74 11.26
C LYS A 131 3.03 5.97 10.34
N LYS A 132 3.52 7.13 10.85
CA LYS A 132 3.67 8.37 10.05
C LYS A 132 4.67 8.21 8.89
N PHE A 133 5.73 7.43 9.10
CA PHE A 133 6.73 7.13 8.07
C PHE A 133 6.31 6.01 7.10
N GLY A 134 5.08 5.52 7.23
CA GLY A 134 4.48 4.57 6.30
C GLY A 134 4.91 3.11 6.52
N LEU A 135 5.37 2.75 7.71
CA LEU A 135 5.25 1.35 8.16
C LEU A 135 3.77 1.05 8.46
N ARG A 136 2.90 1.18 7.46
CA ARG A 136 1.52 0.72 7.53
C ARG A 136 1.52 -0.75 7.15
N SER A 137 0.98 -1.61 8.03
CA SER A 137 0.27 -2.77 7.51
C SER A 137 -0.91 -2.21 6.74
N SER A 138 -1.17 -2.76 5.57
CA SER A 138 -2.34 -2.45 4.76
C SER A 138 -3.67 -2.82 5.45
N PHE A 139 -3.71 -3.14 6.76
CA PHE A 139 -4.87 -3.79 7.38
C PHE A 139 -5.34 -3.33 8.77
N LEU A 140 -4.59 -2.61 9.63
CA LEU A 140 -5.08 -2.35 11.00
C LEU A 140 -4.64 -1.00 11.58
N SER A 141 -5.54 -0.01 11.55
CA SER A 141 -5.49 1.17 12.45
C SER A 141 -6.75 2.04 12.45
N THR A 142 -7.88 1.60 11.89
CA THR A 142 -9.15 2.33 12.02
C THR A 142 -9.95 1.81 13.20
N GLU A 143 -10.17 0.51 13.31
CA GLU A 143 -11.10 -0.04 14.31
C GLU A 143 -10.52 -0.11 15.72
N ALA A 144 -9.28 -0.58 15.89
CA ALA A 144 -8.66 -0.70 17.21
C ALA A 144 -8.28 0.68 17.82
N ASP A 145 -7.90 1.64 16.98
CA ASP A 145 -7.63 3.01 17.42
C ASP A 145 -8.97 3.77 17.67
N ALA A 146 -10.03 3.52 16.90
CA ALA A 146 -11.38 4.06 17.15
C ALA A 146 -12.03 3.50 18.43
N ALA A 147 -11.88 2.19 18.71
CA ALA A 147 -12.38 1.59 19.94
C ALA A 147 -11.66 2.12 21.20
N LEU A 148 -10.37 2.45 21.09
CA LEU A 148 -9.60 3.07 22.17
C LEU A 148 -9.95 4.56 22.34
N ALA A 149 -10.33 5.26 21.26
CA ALA A 149 -10.84 6.62 21.31
C ALA A 149 -12.25 6.67 21.93
N ALA A 150 -13.13 5.73 21.57
CA ALA A 150 -14.48 5.59 22.12
C ALA A 150 -14.50 5.21 23.61
N ARG A 151 -13.45 4.57 24.13
CA ARG A 151 -13.27 4.28 25.57
C ARG A 151 -12.75 5.45 26.40
N ARG A 152 -12.32 6.54 25.75
CA ARG A 152 -11.78 7.74 26.38
C ARG A 152 -12.77 8.92 26.36
N MET A 153 -13.90 8.74 25.67
CA MET A 153 -15.10 9.57 25.75
C MET A 153 -16.04 8.93 26.74
#